data_AF-A0A3C0X2F9-F1
#
_entry.id   AF-A0A3C0X2F9-F1
#
_cell.length_a   1.000
_cell.length_b   1.000
_cell.length_c   1.000
_cell.angle_alpha   90.00
_cell.angle_beta   90.00
_cell.angle_gamma   90.00
#
_symmetry.space_group_name_H-M   'P 1'
#
loop_
_entity.id
_entity.type
_entity.pdbx_description
1 polymer ?
#
loop_
_entity_poly.entity_id
_entity_poly.type
_entity_poly.pdbx_seq_one_letter_code
_entity_poly.pdbx_strand_id
1 'polypeptide(L)'
;RKCAYADKRSFNKCRESGRLYIYKCHAGLVEAVMPLYENEKNIGYLMLGQISDNKNNNTLIEKIPYWQEKYGFDTETLNTSIQSITYKSTEEIYAAAKIMEACTCYIAFKELIEPEESRVFKAAKAYIDKNLSADLDIDDICKELSLGRTKLYDIFKREANTGVSEYINRRR
;
A
#
# COMPACT_ATOMS: atom_id res chain seq x y z
N ARG A 1 13.68 0.25 11.87
CA ARG A 1 13.51 -1.06 11.17
C ARG A 1 12.36 -1.92 11.73
N LYS A 2 11.99 -1.83 13.02
CA LYS A 2 10.90 -2.65 13.58
C LYS A 2 9.51 -2.32 13.02
N CYS A 3 9.21 -1.05 12.73
CA CYS A 3 7.95 -0.63 12.08
C CYS A 3 7.79 -1.31 10.71
N ALA A 4 8.73 -1.07 9.80
CA ALA A 4 8.72 -1.67 8.47
C ALA A 4 8.61 -3.22 8.48
N TYR A 5 9.20 -3.89 9.48
CA TYR A 5 9.01 -5.33 9.66
C TYR A 5 7.60 -5.69 10.13
N ALA A 6 7.03 -4.93 11.07
CA ALA A 6 5.66 -5.11 11.52
C ALA A 6 4.66 -4.89 10.36
N ASP A 7 4.88 -3.85 9.55
CA ASP A 7 4.07 -3.53 8.36
C ASP A 7 4.16 -4.66 7.33
N LYS A 8 5.37 -5.09 6.96
CA LYS A 8 5.55 -6.20 6.01
C LYS A 8 4.87 -7.49 6.49
N ARG A 9 4.96 -7.78 7.78
CA ARG A 9 4.33 -8.95 8.39
C ARG A 9 2.79 -8.82 8.39
N SER A 10 2.26 -7.65 8.71
CA SER A 10 0.81 -7.43 8.72
C SER A 10 0.23 -7.46 7.31
N PHE A 11 0.93 -6.92 6.32
CA PHE A 11 0.57 -7.01 4.90
C PHE A 11 0.49 -8.45 4.43
N ASN A 12 1.50 -9.26 4.72
CA ASN A 12 1.48 -10.67 4.34
C ASN A 12 0.30 -11.42 4.98
N LYS A 13 0.09 -11.26 6.30
CA LYS A 13 -1.03 -11.91 7.01
C LYS A 13 -2.40 -11.49 6.47
N CYS A 14 -2.56 -10.20 6.22
CA CYS A 14 -3.79 -9.62 5.72
C CYS A 14 -4.07 -10.05 4.27
N ARG A 15 -3.03 -10.11 3.43
CA ARG A 15 -3.13 -10.63 2.06
C ARG A 15 -3.47 -12.12 2.02
N GLU A 16 -2.88 -12.93 2.90
CA GLU A 16 -3.17 -14.36 3.00
C GLU A 16 -4.60 -14.63 3.45
N SER A 17 -5.12 -13.85 4.39
CA SER A 17 -6.50 -14.01 4.88
C SER A 17 -7.54 -13.36 3.98
N GLY A 18 -7.15 -12.36 3.18
CA GLY A 18 -8.05 -11.51 2.40
C GLY A 18 -8.98 -10.66 3.27
N ARG A 19 -8.66 -10.47 4.56
CA ARG A 19 -9.56 -9.87 5.56
C ARG A 19 -8.85 -8.81 6.38
N LEU A 20 -9.65 -7.92 6.98
CA LEU A 20 -9.20 -6.94 7.97
C LEU A 20 -8.37 -7.61 9.07
N TYR A 21 -7.16 -7.09 9.29
CA TYR A 21 -6.25 -7.59 10.31
C TYR A 21 -5.90 -6.48 11.30
N ILE A 22 -6.39 -6.61 12.54
CA ILE A 22 -6.07 -5.71 13.67
C ILE A 22 -4.99 -6.38 14.53
N TYR A 23 -3.94 -5.64 14.86
CA TYR A 23 -2.81 -6.16 15.61
C TYR A 23 -2.14 -5.09 16.47
N LYS A 24 -1.29 -5.54 17.41
CA LYS A 24 -0.39 -4.70 18.18
C LYS A 24 0.95 -4.58 17.47
N CYS A 25 1.38 -3.37 17.15
CA CYS A 25 2.70 -3.11 16.58
C CYS A 25 3.79 -3.37 17.62
N HIS A 26 5.05 -3.30 17.21
CA HIS A 26 6.20 -3.55 18.09
C HIS A 26 6.31 -2.57 19.28
N ALA A 27 5.70 -1.38 19.20
CA ALA A 27 5.61 -0.43 20.31
C ALA A 27 4.47 -0.77 21.29
N GLY A 28 3.51 -1.59 20.88
CA GLY A 28 2.31 -1.93 21.66
C GLY A 28 1.08 -1.08 21.31
N LEU A 29 1.15 -0.30 20.25
CA LEU A 29 0.01 0.44 19.70
C LEU A 29 -0.80 -0.44 18.77
N VAL A 30 -2.09 -0.16 18.66
CA VAL A 30 -3.00 -0.86 17.76
C VAL A 30 -2.89 -0.29 16.36
N GLU A 31 -2.78 -1.18 15.39
CA GLU A 31 -2.80 -0.94 13.96
C GLU A 31 -3.80 -1.90 13.32
N ALA A 32 -4.45 -1.46 12.26
CA ALA A 32 -5.34 -2.26 11.45
C ALA A 32 -4.98 -2.08 9.98
N VAL A 33 -5.02 -3.19 9.24
CA VAL A 33 -4.73 -3.21 7.80
C VAL A 33 -5.81 -3.98 7.05
N MET A 34 -6.18 -3.47 5.88
CA MET A 34 -7.10 -4.09 4.94
C MET A 34 -6.44 -4.16 3.55
N PRO A 35 -6.51 -5.28 2.83
CA PRO A 35 -5.93 -5.41 1.51
C PRO A 35 -6.87 -4.80 0.46
N LEU A 36 -6.31 -4.12 -0.54
CA LEU A 36 -7.01 -3.61 -1.71
C LEU A 36 -6.81 -4.59 -2.88
N TYR A 37 -7.89 -5.00 -3.51
CA TYR A 37 -7.88 -5.92 -4.66
C TYR A 37 -8.54 -5.31 -5.88
N GLU A 38 -7.95 -5.58 -7.05
CA GLU A 38 -8.53 -5.35 -8.36
C GLU A 38 -8.36 -6.64 -9.16
N ASN A 39 -9.45 -7.24 -9.66
CA ASN A 39 -9.42 -8.50 -10.43
C ASN A 39 -8.52 -9.59 -9.79
N GLU A 40 -8.74 -9.87 -8.51
CA GLU A 40 -7.97 -10.84 -7.68
C GLU A 40 -6.49 -10.47 -7.40
N LYS A 41 -5.96 -9.41 -8.03
CA LYS A 41 -4.61 -8.89 -7.78
C LYS A 41 -4.63 -7.93 -6.60
N ASN A 42 -3.78 -8.15 -5.60
CA ASN A 42 -3.59 -7.18 -4.52
C ASN A 42 -2.83 -5.96 -5.08
N ILE A 43 -3.49 -4.80 -5.08
CA ILE A 43 -2.95 -3.55 -5.62
C ILE A 43 -2.42 -2.61 -4.52
N GLY A 44 -2.69 -2.91 -3.25
CA GLY A 44 -2.23 -2.12 -2.13
C GLY A 44 -2.88 -2.51 -0.81
N TYR A 45 -2.74 -1.63 0.18
CA TYR A 45 -3.30 -1.79 1.52
C TYR A 45 -3.81 -0.44 2.02
N LEU A 46 -4.93 -0.47 2.75
CA LEU A 46 -5.38 0.65 3.56
C LEU A 46 -5.04 0.35 5.03
N MET A 47 -4.47 1.33 5.72
CA MET A 47 -4.06 1.19 7.12
C MET A 47 -4.62 2.33 7.97
N LEU A 48 -4.94 1.99 9.21
CA LEU A 48 -5.14 2.96 10.29
C LEU A 48 -4.38 2.45 11.52
N GLY A 49 -3.96 3.33 12.42
CA GLY A 49 -3.31 2.88 13.63
C GLY A 49 -2.52 3.95 14.35
N GLN A 50 -1.50 3.48 15.08
CA GLN A 50 -0.78 4.27 16.08
C GLN A 50 -1.71 4.76 17.20
N ILE A 51 -2.68 3.92 17.55
CA ILE A 51 -3.72 4.20 18.55
C ILE A 51 -3.42 3.40 19.81
N SER A 52 -3.66 3.99 20.97
CA SER A 52 -3.67 3.26 22.22
C SER A 52 -5.07 2.73 22.53
N ASP A 53 -5.16 1.45 22.90
CA ASP A 53 -6.34 0.84 23.52
C ASP A 53 -6.25 0.86 25.07
N ASN A 54 -5.23 1.51 25.62
CA ASN A 54 -5.01 1.66 27.04
C ASN A 54 -5.16 3.13 27.43
N LYS A 55 -6.24 3.46 28.15
CA LYS A 55 -6.64 4.84 28.45
C LYS A 55 -5.54 5.69 29.09
N ASN A 56 -4.70 5.09 29.93
CA ASN A 56 -3.66 5.79 30.67
C ASN A 56 -2.26 5.57 30.10
N ASN A 57 -2.15 4.85 28.97
CA ASN A 57 -0.88 4.49 28.34
C ASN A 57 0.10 3.77 29.30
N ASN A 58 -0.38 3.13 30.37
CA ASN A 58 0.45 2.52 31.40
C ASN A 58 1.45 1.51 30.80
N THR A 59 1.00 0.72 29.84
CA THR A 59 1.84 -0.28 29.15
C THR A 59 2.92 0.33 28.25
N LEU A 60 2.79 1.59 27.85
CA LEU A 60 3.83 2.34 27.14
C LEU A 60 4.78 3.00 28.14
N ILE A 61 4.25 3.53 29.25
CA ILE A 61 5.03 4.12 30.35
C ILE A 61 5.98 3.08 30.94
N GLU A 62 5.51 1.85 31.17
CA GLU A 62 6.32 0.72 31.65
C GLU A 62 7.50 0.39 30.71
N LYS A 63 7.43 0.76 29.43
CA LYS A 63 8.50 0.54 28.44
C LYS A 63 9.50 1.69 28.34
N ILE A 64 9.29 2.79 29.06
CA ILE A 64 10.22 3.93 29.06
C ILE A 64 11.65 3.47 29.36
N PRO A 65 11.95 2.74 30.46
CA PRO A 65 13.33 2.33 30.76
C PRO A 65 13.99 1.56 29.61
N TYR A 66 13.24 0.65 28.99
CA TYR A 66 13.71 -0.11 27.82
C TYR A 66 14.06 0.78 26.63
N TRP A 67 13.24 1.79 26.35
CA TRP A 67 13.49 2.71 25.24
C TRP A 67 14.66 3.66 25.50
N GLN A 68 14.82 4.09 26.76
CA GLN A 68 15.97 4.88 27.18
C GLN A 68 17.28 4.09 27.01
N GLU A 69 17.33 2.87 27.55
CA GLU A 69 18.52 2.02 27.46
C GLU A 69 18.86 1.66 26.02
N LYS A 70 17.86 1.25 25.23
CA LYS A 70 18.09 0.70 23.89
C LYS A 70 18.34 1.75 22.81
N TYR A 71 17.70 2.91 22.92
CA TYR A 71 17.69 3.92 21.86
C TYR A 71 18.18 5.30 22.32
N GLY A 72 18.46 5.50 23.61
CA GLY A 72 19.04 6.73 24.13
C GLY A 72 18.06 7.91 24.19
N PHE A 73 16.75 7.64 24.19
CA PHE A 73 15.75 8.71 24.36
C PHE A 73 15.73 9.21 25.80
N ASP A 74 15.53 10.51 25.99
CA ASP A 74 15.33 11.09 27.33
C ASP A 74 13.88 10.91 27.79
N THR A 75 13.67 11.02 29.11
CA THR A 75 12.38 10.81 29.76
C THR A 75 11.32 11.81 29.30
N GLU A 76 11.70 13.06 29.08
CA GLU A 76 10.76 14.14 28.76
C GLU A 76 10.20 13.98 27.34
N THR A 77 11.07 13.68 26.37
CA THR A 77 10.69 13.35 25.00
C THR A 77 9.76 12.14 24.94
N LEU A 78 10.07 11.07 25.68
CA LEU A 78 9.22 9.88 25.73
C LEU A 78 7.86 10.18 26.36
N ASN A 79 7.82 10.87 27.49
CA ASN A 79 6.55 11.22 28.16
C ASN A 79 5.67 12.09 27.26
N THR A 80 6.25 13.11 26.62
CA THR A 80 5.53 13.98 25.68
C THR A 80 4.95 13.19 24.51
N SER A 81 5.76 12.31 23.93
CA SER A 81 5.34 11.44 22.82
C SER A 81 4.20 10.51 23.27
N ILE A 82 4.33 9.87 24.42
CA ILE A 82 3.31 8.95 24.96
C ILE A 82 2.00 9.68 25.24
N GLN A 83 2.06 10.89 25.79
CA GLN A 83 0.86 11.69 26.09
C GLN A 83 0.12 12.16 24.83
N SER A 84 0.83 12.35 23.71
CA SER A 84 0.20 12.72 22.43
C SER A 84 -0.51 11.56 21.72
N ILE A 85 -0.35 10.32 22.18
CA ILE A 85 -0.96 9.16 21.53
C ILE A 85 -2.45 9.12 21.82
N THR A 86 -3.25 9.14 20.75
CA THR A 86 -4.70 9.05 20.82
C THR A 86 -5.14 7.74 21.46
N TYR A 87 -5.97 7.84 22.49
CA TYR A 87 -6.69 6.70 23.06
C TYR A 87 -8.04 6.49 22.38
N LYS A 88 -8.36 5.22 22.12
CA LYS A 88 -9.70 4.76 21.73
C LYS A 88 -10.03 3.45 22.43
N SER A 89 -11.29 3.25 22.76
CA SER A 89 -11.73 1.95 23.27
C SER A 89 -11.57 0.87 22.18
N THR A 90 -11.52 -0.39 22.60
CA THR A 90 -11.49 -1.52 21.67
C THR A 90 -12.66 -1.44 20.69
N GLU A 91 -13.87 -1.11 21.17
CA GLU A 91 -15.07 -0.96 20.36
C GLU A 91 -14.94 0.15 19.33
N GLU A 92 -14.42 1.32 19.71
CA GLU A 92 -14.16 2.43 18.79
C GLU A 92 -13.15 2.04 17.71
N ILE A 93 -12.08 1.33 18.08
CA ILE A 93 -11.06 0.84 17.14
C ILE A 93 -11.68 -0.13 16.13
N TYR A 94 -12.47 -1.11 16.61
CA TYR A 94 -13.16 -2.04 15.73
C TYR A 94 -14.16 -1.35 14.81
N ALA A 95 -14.91 -0.36 15.31
CA ALA A 95 -15.84 0.41 14.51
C ALA A 95 -15.11 1.19 13.40
N ALA A 96 -14.02 1.90 13.73
CA ALA A 96 -13.19 2.60 12.76
C ALA A 96 -12.60 1.64 11.71
N ALA A 97 -12.14 0.47 12.13
CA ALA A 97 -11.60 -0.56 11.25
C ALA A 97 -12.67 -1.15 10.30
N LYS A 98 -13.93 -1.25 10.75
CA LYS A 98 -15.05 -1.66 9.89
C LYS A 98 -15.47 -0.59 8.89
N ILE A 99 -15.41 0.68 9.28
CA ILE A 99 -15.59 1.79 8.32
C ILE A 99 -14.48 1.75 7.27
N MET A 100 -13.22 1.56 7.70
CA MET A 100 -12.08 1.41 6.79
C MET A 100 -12.28 0.24 5.81
N GLU A 101 -12.76 -0.91 6.29
CA GLU A 101 -13.12 -2.06 5.43
C GLU A 101 -14.16 -1.67 4.37
N ALA A 102 -15.24 -0.98 4.75
CA ALA A 102 -16.22 -0.48 3.79
C ALA A 102 -15.62 0.51 2.78
N CYS A 103 -14.73 1.41 3.23
CA CYS A 103 -14.00 2.32 2.35
C CYS A 103 -13.11 1.58 1.34
N THR A 104 -12.47 0.46 1.73
CA THR A 104 -11.69 -0.34 0.77
C THR A 104 -12.56 -0.93 -0.34
N CYS A 105 -13.75 -1.41 0.00
CA CYS A 105 -14.72 -1.89 -0.99
C CYS A 105 -15.16 -0.75 -1.93
N TYR A 106 -15.38 0.45 -1.39
CA TYR A 106 -15.74 1.62 -2.19
C TYR A 106 -14.61 2.04 -3.15
N ILE A 107 -13.36 2.08 -2.67
CA ILE A 107 -12.18 2.39 -3.49
C ILE A 107 -12.06 1.39 -4.65
N ALA A 108 -12.21 0.10 -4.37
CA ALA A 108 -12.16 -0.94 -5.39
C ALA A 108 -13.33 -0.83 -6.39
N PHE A 109 -14.55 -0.65 -5.89
CA PHE A 109 -15.76 -0.53 -6.72
C PHE A 109 -15.75 0.69 -7.63
N LYS A 110 -15.16 1.80 -7.18
CA LYS A 110 -15.05 3.05 -7.95
C LYS A 110 -13.75 3.16 -8.74
N GLU A 111 -12.89 2.14 -8.70
CA GLU A 111 -11.58 2.14 -9.36
C GLU A 111 -10.77 3.42 -9.08
N LEU A 112 -10.85 3.94 -7.83
CA LEU A 112 -10.26 5.24 -7.47
C LEU A 112 -8.74 5.23 -7.43
N ILE A 113 -8.16 4.03 -7.34
CA ILE A 113 -6.73 3.82 -7.31
C ILE A 113 -6.40 2.85 -8.44
N GLU A 114 -5.53 3.31 -9.33
CA GLU A 114 -4.99 2.50 -10.41
C GLU A 114 -3.48 2.33 -10.21
N PRO A 115 -2.94 1.10 -10.25
CA PRO A 115 -1.50 0.89 -10.23
C PRO A 115 -0.81 1.65 -11.38
N GLU A 116 0.35 2.25 -11.10
CA GLU A 116 1.11 3.02 -12.11
C GLU A 116 1.38 2.21 -13.39
N GLU A 117 1.75 0.93 -13.24
CA GLU A 117 1.99 0.02 -14.38
C GLU A 117 0.73 -0.17 -15.24
N SER A 118 -0.45 -0.27 -14.63
CA SER A 118 -1.74 -0.40 -15.34
C SER A 118 -2.08 0.90 -16.09
N ARG A 119 -1.92 2.05 -15.44
CA ARG A 119 -2.10 3.37 -16.06
C ARG A 119 -1.18 3.56 -17.27
N VAL A 120 0.09 3.23 -17.10
CA VAL A 120 1.11 3.29 -18.15
C VAL A 120 0.78 2.34 -19.29
N PHE A 121 0.35 1.12 -18.98
CA PHE A 121 -0.06 0.14 -19.99
C PHE A 121 -1.24 0.64 -20.82
N LYS A 122 -2.28 1.20 -20.19
CA LYS A 122 -3.43 1.81 -20.89
C LYS A 122 -2.99 2.97 -21.79
N ALA A 123 -2.11 3.84 -21.30
CA ALA A 123 -1.56 4.95 -22.09
C ALA A 123 -0.74 4.45 -23.30
N ALA A 124 0.10 3.44 -23.11
CA ALA A 124 0.86 2.82 -24.20
C ALA A 124 -0.06 2.21 -25.26
N LYS A 125 -1.11 1.49 -24.86
CA LYS A 125 -2.10 0.95 -25.78
C LYS A 125 -2.80 2.04 -26.58
N ALA A 126 -3.27 3.10 -25.91
CA ALA A 126 -3.94 4.21 -26.57
C ALA A 126 -3.02 4.91 -27.59
N TYR A 127 -1.74 5.07 -27.25
CA TYR A 127 -0.75 5.63 -28.17
C TYR A 127 -0.49 4.72 -29.37
N ILE A 128 -0.30 3.41 -29.14
CA ILE A 128 -0.13 2.43 -30.22
C ILE A 128 -1.32 2.49 -31.16
N ASP A 129 -2.54 2.36 -30.63
CA ASP A 129 -3.78 2.31 -31.41
C ASP A 129 -3.99 3.57 -32.26
N LYS A 130 -3.60 4.74 -31.74
CA LYS A 130 -3.66 6.01 -32.47
C LYS A 130 -2.63 6.11 -33.61
N ASN A 131 -1.53 5.37 -33.53
CA ASN A 131 -0.39 5.48 -34.45
C ASN A 131 -0.13 4.20 -35.28
N LEU A 132 -1.05 3.23 -35.29
CA LEU A 132 -0.89 1.96 -36.03
C LEU A 132 -0.70 2.13 -37.55
N SER A 133 -1.24 3.21 -38.13
CA SER A 133 -1.15 3.54 -39.56
C SER A 133 0.17 4.22 -39.96
N ALA A 134 0.99 4.62 -38.99
CA ALA A 134 2.28 5.23 -39.21
C ALA A 134 3.43 4.23 -38.90
N ASP A 135 4.65 4.59 -39.28
CA ASP A 135 5.85 3.84 -38.92
C ASP A 135 6.17 4.08 -37.43
N LEU A 136 5.50 3.32 -36.58
CA LEU A 136 5.61 3.39 -35.12
C LEU A 136 6.84 2.61 -34.64
N ASP A 137 7.80 3.31 -34.04
CA ASP A 137 8.92 2.69 -33.32
C ASP A 137 8.67 2.64 -31.80
N ILE A 138 9.30 1.68 -31.13
CA ILE A 138 9.26 1.49 -29.69
C ILE A 138 9.85 2.70 -28.97
N ASP A 139 10.84 3.38 -29.55
CA ASP A 139 11.41 4.60 -28.97
C ASP A 139 10.41 5.75 -28.92
N ASP A 140 9.46 5.82 -29.84
CA ASP A 140 8.43 6.87 -29.83
C ASP A 140 7.46 6.65 -28.66
N ILE A 141 7.07 5.40 -28.42
CA ILE A 141 6.26 5.01 -27.26
C ILE A 141 7.01 5.33 -25.96
N CYS A 142 8.31 5.01 -25.91
CA CYS A 142 9.17 5.27 -24.76
C CYS A 142 9.29 6.78 -24.46
N LYS A 143 9.46 7.61 -25.50
CA LYS A 143 9.55 9.07 -25.38
C LYS A 143 8.23 9.67 -24.89
N GLU A 144 7.12 9.30 -25.51
CA GLU A 144 5.79 9.80 -25.14
C GLU A 144 5.49 9.52 -23.66
N LEU A 145 5.80 8.32 -23.20
CA LEU A 145 5.48 7.89 -21.84
C LEU A 145 6.58 8.20 -20.82
N SER A 146 7.71 8.76 -21.25
CA SER A 146 8.90 8.96 -20.41
C SER A 146 9.37 7.67 -19.71
N LEU A 147 9.46 6.58 -20.48
CA LEU A 147 9.83 5.23 -20.01
C LEU A 147 11.08 4.69 -20.69
N GLY A 148 11.87 3.92 -19.96
CA GLY A 148 12.90 3.09 -20.58
C GLY A 148 12.30 1.85 -21.25
N ARG A 149 12.93 1.37 -22.34
CA ARG A 149 12.50 0.17 -23.08
C ARG A 149 12.24 -1.03 -22.16
N THR A 150 13.15 -1.32 -21.23
CA THR A 150 13.00 -2.46 -20.29
C THR A 150 11.70 -2.37 -19.50
N LYS A 151 11.36 -1.20 -18.94
CA LYS A 151 10.11 -0.99 -18.19
C LYS A 151 8.89 -1.17 -19.09
N LEU A 152 8.94 -0.71 -20.34
CA LEU A 152 7.86 -0.92 -21.32
C LEU A 152 7.63 -2.40 -21.62
N TYR A 153 8.69 -3.16 -21.90
CA TYR A 153 8.59 -4.61 -22.14
C TYR A 153 8.08 -5.37 -20.91
N ASP A 154 8.56 -5.02 -19.72
CA ASP A 154 8.11 -5.65 -18.47
C ASP A 154 6.62 -5.40 -18.22
N ILE A 155 6.14 -4.18 -18.47
CA ILE A 155 4.72 -3.83 -18.34
C ILE A 155 3.86 -4.65 -19.31
N PHE A 156 4.21 -4.73 -20.59
CA PHE A 156 3.46 -5.54 -21.56
C PHE A 156 3.46 -7.03 -21.21
N LYS A 157 4.59 -7.54 -20.72
CA LYS A 157 4.69 -8.94 -20.26
C LYS A 157 3.78 -9.21 -19.06
N ARG A 158 3.67 -8.28 -18.11
CA ARG A 158 2.83 -8.44 -16.92
C ARG A 158 1.34 -8.23 -17.20
N GLU A 159 0.99 -7.21 -17.97
CA GLU A 159 -0.40 -6.78 -18.16
C GLU A 159 -1.07 -7.42 -19.39
N ALA A 160 -0.30 -7.86 -20.39
CA ALA A 160 -0.82 -8.48 -21.62
C ALA A 160 -0.29 -9.90 -21.88
N ASN A 161 0.63 -10.39 -21.06
CA ASN A 161 1.31 -11.68 -21.24
C ASN A 161 1.97 -11.84 -22.64
N THR A 162 2.46 -10.74 -23.22
CA THR A 162 3.15 -10.69 -24.52
C THR A 162 4.18 -9.56 -24.54
N GLY A 163 5.10 -9.55 -25.51
CA GLY A 163 6.03 -8.44 -25.70
C GLY A 163 5.38 -7.27 -26.46
N VAL A 164 5.83 -6.04 -26.21
CA VAL A 164 5.29 -4.85 -26.89
C VAL A 164 5.40 -4.93 -28.42
N SER A 165 6.50 -5.47 -28.96
CA SER A 165 6.67 -5.66 -30.41
C SER A 165 5.65 -6.64 -31.00
N GLU A 166 5.43 -7.76 -30.31
CA GLU A 166 4.45 -8.77 -30.74
C GLU A 166 3.02 -8.21 -30.63
N TYR A 167 2.75 -7.44 -29.58
CA TYR A 167 1.48 -6.76 -29.40
C TYR A 167 1.18 -5.79 -30.55
N ILE A 168 2.15 -4.96 -30.96
CA ILE A 168 2.00 -4.03 -32.10
C ILE A 168 1.74 -4.83 -33.39
N ASN A 169 2.53 -5.87 -33.64
CA ASN A 169 2.40 -6.70 -34.85
C ASN A 169 1.03 -7.39 -34.97
N ARG A 170 0.42 -7.80 -33.84
CA ARG A 170 -0.92 -8.41 -33.84
C ARG A 170 -2.05 -7.42 -34.15
N ARG A 171 -1.79 -6.11 -34.09
CA ARG A 171 -2.78 -5.06 -34.33
C ARG A 171 -2.62 -4.34 -35.67
N ARG A 172 -1.54 -4.62 -36.40
CA ARG A 172 -1.36 -4.25 -37.80
C ARG A 172 -2.02 -5.29 -38.70
#